data_AF-A0A935BLR0-F1
#
_entry.id   AF-A0A935BLR0-F1
#
_cell.length_a   1.000
_cell.length_b   1.000
_cell.length_c   1.000
_cell.angle_alpha   90.00
_cell.angle_beta   90.00
_cell.angle_gamma   90.00
#
_symmetry.space_group_name_H-M   'P 1'
#
loop_
_entity.id
_entity.type
_entity.pdbx_description
1 polymer ?
#
loop_
_entity_poly.entity_id
_entity_poly.type
_entity_poly.pdbx_seq_one_letter_code
_entity_poly.pdbx_strand_id
1 'polypeptide(L)'
;MNGGGIFTAASVAGANSTTTLRNSIVALNSGNNLGTQAEASSTATFQTLGFSLSDNYNGVFTPLGTDITSATPRLAPLALYGGRTPTHALLHASPAINAGDASGQATDQRSVARVFGSTADIGAVEMRPLVVLNTGAAGADTLRGAISTASTNGAELDDIVFLNTVFNTPRTITLDGTDLQINGHMNIIGPAADLLTISGNNASRVFFVPSGITATLSGMTITGGNGNSDNGGGIINFGTLTVSDSVVSGNNANNGGGIEASSTLNLIRSTINNNVANFQGGGVRFFDASGSITNSTISGNTANSTSSAGGGVYVESGINSTVEVTNSTIVNNITGSAATTGGIRTVSFAPASVTTFIRNSIIANNTLPNPSKSGKWRYRRCIFPWLQFSERQRRRLLEFHRGPNKRQPTPRPARK
;
A
#
# COMPACT_ATOMS: atom_id res chain seq x y z
N MET A 1 41.70 -23.24 2.33
CA MET A 1 40.25 -23.40 2.11
C MET A 1 39.57 -22.44 3.07
N ASN A 2 39.43 -21.18 2.67
CA ASN A 2 39.15 -20.10 3.60
C ASN A 2 37.64 -20.05 3.88
N GLY A 3 37.26 -20.10 5.16
CA GLY A 3 35.90 -19.80 5.61
C GLY A 3 35.81 -18.30 5.87
N GLY A 4 35.17 -17.56 4.96
CA GLY A 4 34.90 -16.14 5.11
C GLY A 4 33.99 -15.82 6.29
N GLY A 5 33.15 -16.77 6.71
CA GLY A 5 32.34 -16.68 7.92
C GLY A 5 32.97 -17.42 9.10
N ILE A 6 33.00 -18.76 9.04
CA ILE A 6 33.50 -19.62 10.12
C ILE A 6 34.58 -20.58 9.60
N PHE A 7 35.68 -20.68 10.33
CA PHE A 7 36.77 -21.59 10.04
C PHE A 7 37.07 -22.51 11.24
N THR A 8 37.01 -23.82 11.02
CA THR A 8 37.30 -24.84 12.05
C THR A 8 38.60 -25.54 11.72
N ALA A 9 39.55 -25.58 12.65
CA ALA A 9 40.85 -26.21 12.42
C ALA A 9 41.29 -27.14 13.54
N ALA A 10 41.96 -28.24 13.17
CA ALA A 10 42.69 -29.12 14.05
C ALA A 10 44.18 -29.06 13.69
N SER A 11 44.92 -28.20 14.38
CA SER A 11 46.26 -27.74 13.99
C SER A 11 47.42 -28.54 14.60
N VAL A 12 47.15 -29.63 15.30
CA VAL A 12 48.15 -30.51 15.91
C VAL A 12 47.76 -31.95 15.63
N ALA A 13 48.74 -32.79 15.29
CA ALA A 13 48.51 -34.20 15.00
C ALA A 13 47.77 -34.90 16.15
N GLY A 14 46.69 -35.62 15.83
CA GLY A 14 45.84 -36.30 16.80
C GLY A 14 44.75 -35.42 17.43
N ALA A 15 44.65 -34.14 17.08
CA ALA A 15 43.64 -33.24 17.64
C ALA A 15 42.30 -33.36 16.90
N ASN A 16 41.20 -33.12 17.61
CA ASN A 16 39.86 -33.06 17.04
C ASN A 16 39.19 -31.73 17.41
N SER A 17 38.71 -31.01 16.41
CA SER A 17 37.96 -29.76 16.54
C SER A 17 36.60 -29.92 15.88
N THR A 18 35.55 -29.49 16.59
CA THR A 18 34.18 -29.55 16.08
C THR A 18 33.49 -28.22 16.29
N THR A 19 32.90 -27.68 15.23
CA THR A 19 31.99 -26.54 15.32
C THR A 19 30.58 -27.01 15.06
N THR A 20 29.66 -26.72 15.97
CA THR A 20 28.26 -27.11 15.86
C THR A 20 27.38 -25.90 15.55
N LEU A 21 26.57 -25.98 14.51
CA LEU A 21 25.59 -24.97 14.13
C LEU A 21 24.19 -25.43 14.51
N ARG A 22 23.37 -24.52 15.03
CA ARG A 22 21.95 -24.71 15.24
C ARG A 22 21.26 -23.36 15.12
N ASN A 23 20.10 -23.31 14.46
CA ASN A 23 19.28 -22.11 14.42
C ASN A 23 20.07 -20.83 14.06
N SER A 24 21.03 -20.96 13.13
CA SER A 24 22.07 -19.96 12.88
C SER A 24 22.15 -19.58 11.41
N ILE A 25 22.40 -18.30 11.13
CA ILE A 25 22.66 -17.81 9.78
C ILE A 25 24.17 -17.58 9.62
N VAL A 26 24.77 -18.22 8.63
CA VAL A 26 26.13 -17.92 8.17
C VAL A 26 26.02 -17.60 6.68
N ALA A 27 26.03 -16.32 6.33
CA ALA A 27 25.73 -15.87 4.98
C ALA A 27 26.39 -14.52 4.65
N LEU A 28 26.41 -14.15 3.37
CA LEU A 28 26.92 -12.86 2.88
C LEU A 28 28.40 -12.60 3.21
N ASN A 29 29.19 -13.65 3.46
CA ASN A 29 30.63 -13.51 3.71
C ASN A 29 31.41 -13.49 2.39
N SER A 30 32.61 -12.89 2.40
CA SER A 30 33.52 -12.96 1.27
C SER A 30 34.18 -14.35 1.18
N GLY A 31 33.96 -15.07 0.07
CA GLY A 31 34.37 -16.46 -0.08
C GLY A 31 33.36 -17.45 0.51
N ASN A 32 33.78 -18.69 0.78
CA ASN A 32 32.90 -19.72 1.32
C ASN A 32 32.50 -19.36 2.76
N ASN A 33 31.23 -19.50 3.13
CA ASN A 33 30.78 -19.23 4.51
C ASN A 33 31.50 -20.11 5.54
N LEU A 34 31.78 -21.36 5.19
CA LEU A 34 32.35 -22.34 6.11
C LEU A 34 33.64 -22.94 5.54
N GLY A 35 34.66 -23.12 6.38
CA GLY A 35 35.94 -23.72 5.99
C GLY A 35 36.53 -24.62 7.06
N THR A 36 37.21 -25.69 6.64
CA THR A 36 37.84 -26.66 7.54
C THR A 36 39.31 -26.90 7.17
N GLN A 37 40.14 -27.17 8.17
CA GLN A 37 41.51 -27.66 7.99
C GLN A 37 41.88 -28.65 9.10
N ALA A 38 42.49 -29.79 8.74
CA ALA A 38 43.00 -30.75 9.71
C ALA A 38 44.40 -31.19 9.33
N GLU A 39 45.29 -31.26 10.33
CA GLU A 39 46.60 -31.89 10.21
C GLU A 39 46.48 -33.43 10.13
N ALA A 40 47.60 -34.11 9.87
CA ALA A 40 47.63 -35.57 9.81
C ALA A 40 47.04 -36.20 11.09
N SER A 41 46.23 -37.25 10.91
CA SER A 41 45.57 -37.97 12.01
C SER A 41 44.68 -37.08 12.90
N SER A 42 44.17 -35.98 12.37
CA SER A 42 43.35 -35.00 13.09
C SER A 42 42.01 -34.83 12.37
N THR A 43 40.99 -34.31 13.07
CA THR A 43 39.66 -34.08 12.46
C THR A 43 39.19 -32.67 12.75
N ALA A 44 38.80 -31.92 11.72
CA ALA A 44 38.09 -30.66 11.85
C ALA A 44 36.72 -30.81 11.19
N THR A 45 35.66 -30.76 11.98
CA THR A 45 34.31 -31.03 11.49
C THR A 45 33.35 -29.88 11.77
N PHE A 46 32.41 -29.69 10.84
CA PHE A 46 31.17 -29.01 11.14
C PHE A 46 30.08 -30.05 11.39
N GLN A 47 29.24 -29.76 12.37
CA GLN A 47 27.99 -30.47 12.61
C GLN A 47 26.85 -29.46 12.61
N THR A 48 25.71 -29.84 12.07
CA THR A 48 24.45 -29.11 12.23
C THR A 48 23.55 -29.87 13.20
N LEU A 49 22.80 -29.14 14.01
CA LEU A 49 21.67 -29.65 14.79
C LEU A 49 20.33 -29.15 14.22
N GLY A 50 20.34 -28.67 12.98
CA GLY A 50 19.17 -28.24 12.25
C GLY A 50 18.94 -26.73 12.29
N PHE A 51 17.99 -26.30 11.48
CA PHE A 51 17.51 -24.92 11.39
C PHE A 51 18.61 -23.90 11.06
N SER A 52 19.67 -24.29 10.36
CA SER A 52 20.75 -23.37 9.97
C SER A 52 20.60 -22.93 8.53
N LEU A 53 20.97 -21.68 8.23
CA LEU A 53 20.91 -21.10 6.89
C LEU A 53 22.30 -20.68 6.41
N SER A 54 22.65 -21.11 5.19
CA SER A 54 23.80 -20.61 4.44
C SER A 54 23.42 -20.32 3.00
N ASP A 55 23.79 -19.14 2.50
CA ASP A 55 23.52 -18.72 1.12
C ASP A 55 24.49 -19.32 0.10
N ASN A 56 25.66 -19.78 0.53
CA ASN A 56 26.68 -20.40 -0.33
C ASN A 56 27.24 -21.72 0.25
N TYR A 57 26.37 -22.59 0.77
CA TYR A 57 26.78 -23.86 1.36
C TYR A 57 27.69 -24.68 0.42
N ASN A 58 28.85 -25.11 0.94
CA ASN A 58 29.97 -25.63 0.16
C ASN A 58 30.32 -27.10 0.46
N GLY A 59 29.41 -27.87 1.05
CA GLY A 59 29.62 -29.32 1.24
C GLY A 59 30.28 -29.75 2.55
N VAL A 60 30.60 -28.84 3.48
CA VAL A 60 31.47 -29.14 4.64
C VAL A 60 30.81 -29.95 5.78
N PHE A 61 29.50 -30.18 5.75
CA PHE A 61 28.79 -31.05 6.70
C PHE A 61 27.52 -31.61 6.06
N THR A 62 27.00 -32.77 6.45
CA THR A 62 25.72 -33.24 5.88
C THR A 62 24.54 -32.43 6.46
N PRO A 63 23.77 -31.67 5.65
CA PRO A 63 22.66 -30.88 6.15
C PRO A 63 21.48 -31.77 6.57
N LEU A 64 20.70 -31.28 7.53
CA LEU A 64 19.42 -31.87 7.89
C LEU A 64 18.30 -31.26 7.04
N GLY A 65 17.14 -31.93 6.94
CA GLY A 65 16.00 -31.43 6.16
C GLY A 65 15.43 -30.08 6.64
N THR A 66 15.80 -29.65 7.85
CA THR A 66 15.48 -28.35 8.45
C THR A 66 16.48 -27.25 8.11
N ASP A 67 17.61 -27.58 7.48
CA ASP A 67 18.62 -26.59 7.09
C ASP A 67 18.30 -26.00 5.71
N ILE A 68 18.71 -24.74 5.51
CA ILE A 68 18.51 -23.99 4.28
C ILE A 68 19.87 -23.70 3.66
N THR A 69 20.23 -24.41 2.58
CA THR A 69 21.60 -24.41 2.02
C THR A 69 21.77 -23.56 0.76
N SER A 70 20.72 -22.94 0.24
CA SER A 70 20.77 -22.23 -1.05
C SER A 70 19.75 -21.10 -1.16
N ALA A 71 19.58 -20.30 -0.10
CA ALA A 71 18.70 -19.14 -0.10
C ALA A 71 19.39 -17.91 0.47
N THR A 72 19.15 -16.75 -0.13
CA THR A 72 19.60 -15.46 0.43
C THR A 72 18.86 -15.20 1.75
N PRO A 73 19.56 -14.89 2.85
CA PRO A 73 18.94 -14.75 4.17
C PRO A 73 18.04 -13.52 4.29
N ARG A 74 18.21 -12.51 3.42
CA ARG A 74 17.46 -11.25 3.43
C ARG A 74 17.55 -10.58 4.82
N LEU A 75 18.73 -10.02 5.10
CA LEU A 75 19.09 -9.42 6.38
C LEU A 75 19.18 -7.90 6.26
N ALA A 76 18.56 -7.20 7.20
CA ALA A 76 18.70 -5.75 7.39
C ALA A 76 20.15 -5.36 7.71
N PRO A 77 20.60 -4.13 7.37
CA PRO A 77 21.92 -3.63 7.76
C PRO A 77 22.18 -3.75 9.26
N LEU A 78 23.44 -3.79 9.69
CA LEU A 78 23.75 -3.86 11.13
C LEU A 78 23.34 -2.56 11.83
N ALA A 79 22.31 -2.61 12.67
CA ALA A 79 21.78 -1.43 13.39
C ALA A 79 21.07 -1.80 14.70
N LEU A 80 20.66 -0.81 15.48
CA LEU A 80 19.90 -1.01 16.73
C LEU A 80 18.41 -1.21 16.43
N TYR A 81 17.98 -2.48 16.34
CA TYR A 81 16.57 -2.85 16.11
C TYR A 81 15.78 -3.07 17.42
N GLY A 82 16.02 -2.23 18.43
CA GLY A 82 15.36 -2.29 19.75
C GLY A 82 16.14 -3.04 20.85
N GLY A 83 17.32 -3.58 20.55
CA GLY A 83 18.22 -4.21 21.53
C GLY A 83 19.34 -3.29 22.04
N ARG A 84 20.13 -3.76 23.01
CA ARG A 84 21.32 -3.04 23.53
C ARG A 84 22.55 -3.13 22.63
N THR A 85 22.52 -4.05 21.67
CA THR A 85 23.59 -4.28 20.69
C THR A 85 23.03 -4.23 19.28
N PRO A 86 23.79 -3.72 18.30
CA PRO A 86 23.40 -3.79 16.90
C PRO A 86 23.16 -5.25 16.47
N THR A 87 22.20 -5.46 15.58
CA THR A 87 21.86 -6.76 15.01
C THR A 87 21.55 -6.66 13.53
N HIS A 88 21.59 -7.80 12.85
CA HIS A 88 20.97 -7.98 11.54
C HIS A 88 19.55 -8.50 11.75
N ALA A 89 18.55 -7.64 11.58
CA ALA A 89 17.16 -8.08 11.58
C ALA A 89 16.85 -8.94 10.35
N LEU A 90 15.90 -9.88 10.42
CA LEU A 90 15.42 -10.54 9.20
C LEU A 90 14.42 -9.63 8.51
N LEU A 91 14.34 -9.69 7.19
CA LEU A 91 13.37 -8.92 6.43
C LEU A 91 12.10 -9.69 6.12
N HIS A 92 11.07 -8.96 5.69
CA HIS A 92 9.89 -9.56 5.08
C HIS A 92 10.27 -10.62 4.04
N ALA A 93 9.61 -11.77 4.12
CA ALA A 93 9.83 -12.94 3.26
C ALA A 93 11.29 -13.43 3.23
N SER A 94 12.05 -13.18 4.31
CA SER A 94 13.26 -13.94 4.60
C SER A 94 12.90 -15.42 4.75
N PRO A 95 13.68 -16.34 4.14
CA PRO A 95 13.52 -17.78 4.36
C PRO A 95 13.82 -18.21 5.80
N ALA A 96 14.41 -17.34 6.62
CA ALA A 96 14.68 -17.61 8.03
C ALA A 96 13.47 -17.37 8.95
N ILE A 97 12.43 -16.68 8.47
CA ILE A 97 11.23 -16.38 9.27
C ILE A 97 10.38 -17.63 9.49
N ASN A 98 10.01 -17.91 10.74
CA ASN A 98 9.31 -19.10 11.23
C ASN A 98 9.95 -20.43 10.80
N ALA A 99 11.22 -20.41 10.39
CA ALA A 99 11.95 -21.58 9.91
C ALA A 99 12.90 -22.16 10.96
N GLY A 100 12.87 -21.65 12.19
CA GLY A 100 13.80 -21.94 13.27
C GLY A 100 13.24 -22.82 14.39
N ASP A 101 14.11 -23.08 15.36
CA ASP A 101 13.78 -23.69 16.65
C ASP A 101 14.21 -22.75 17.78
N ALA A 102 13.32 -22.55 18.77
CA ALA A 102 13.58 -21.69 19.92
C ALA A 102 14.84 -22.13 20.70
N SER A 103 15.27 -23.39 20.52
CA SER A 103 16.54 -23.92 21.04
C SER A 103 16.69 -23.73 22.55
N GLY A 104 15.57 -23.72 23.29
CA GLY A 104 15.52 -23.49 24.73
C GLY A 104 15.76 -22.05 25.19
N GLN A 105 15.95 -21.09 24.28
CA GLN A 105 16.08 -19.67 24.61
C GLN A 105 14.72 -19.01 24.73
N ALA A 106 14.48 -18.30 25.83
CA ALA A 106 13.22 -17.57 26.03
C ALA A 106 13.15 -16.28 25.22
N THR A 107 14.30 -15.64 24.97
CA THR A 107 14.39 -14.35 24.29
C THR A 107 15.55 -14.27 23.30
N ASP A 108 15.38 -13.46 22.26
CA ASP A 108 16.37 -13.15 21.24
C ASP A 108 17.42 -12.15 21.77
N GLN A 109 18.37 -11.73 20.93
CA GLN A 109 19.44 -10.82 21.38
C GLN A 109 18.93 -9.44 21.85
N ARG A 110 17.69 -9.09 21.54
CA ARG A 110 17.04 -7.83 21.94
C ARG A 110 16.20 -8.00 23.20
N SER A 111 16.24 -9.18 23.83
CA SER A 111 15.36 -9.56 24.94
C SER A 111 13.89 -9.68 24.53
N VAL A 112 13.60 -9.90 23.25
CA VAL A 112 12.25 -10.13 22.73
C VAL A 112 11.97 -11.64 22.72
N ALA A 113 10.76 -12.08 23.05
CA ALA A 113 10.40 -13.51 23.10
C ALA A 113 10.79 -14.24 21.79
N ARG A 114 11.41 -15.42 21.91
CA ARG A 114 11.97 -16.19 20.77
C ARG A 114 10.96 -16.88 19.87
N VAL A 115 9.71 -16.92 20.26
CA VAL A 115 8.67 -17.57 19.46
C VAL A 115 7.57 -16.54 19.25
N PHE A 116 7.40 -16.13 18.01
CA PHE A 116 6.32 -15.28 17.56
C PHE A 116 5.58 -15.93 16.39
N GLY A 117 4.29 -16.22 16.57
CA GLY A 117 3.54 -17.00 15.60
C GLY A 117 3.63 -18.49 15.94
N SER A 118 4.20 -19.31 15.05
CA SER A 118 4.24 -20.77 15.21
C SER A 118 5.55 -21.31 15.78
N THR A 119 6.68 -20.75 15.35
CA THR A 119 8.04 -21.27 15.57
C THR A 119 9.00 -20.09 15.66
N ALA A 120 10.20 -20.32 16.21
CA ALA A 120 11.23 -19.29 16.21
C ALA A 120 11.76 -19.03 14.80
N ASP A 121 12.45 -17.93 14.63
CA ASP A 121 13.23 -17.62 13.45
C ASP A 121 14.64 -18.22 13.52
N ILE A 122 15.23 -18.46 12.34
CA ILE A 122 16.66 -18.79 12.22
C ILE A 122 17.48 -17.52 12.45
N GLY A 123 18.50 -17.59 13.31
CA GLY A 123 19.42 -16.48 13.57
C GLY A 123 19.22 -15.83 14.94
N ALA A 124 19.81 -14.65 15.12
CA ALA A 124 19.96 -14.01 16.44
C ALA A 124 18.74 -13.18 16.90
N VAL A 125 17.80 -12.92 15.99
CA VAL A 125 16.58 -12.13 16.24
C VAL A 125 15.34 -12.96 15.99
N GLU A 126 14.25 -12.59 16.65
CA GLU A 126 12.89 -13.02 16.31
C GLU A 126 12.14 -11.88 15.62
N MET A 127 11.91 -11.96 14.33
CA MET A 127 11.13 -10.96 13.63
C MET A 127 9.69 -10.91 14.12
N ARG A 128 9.26 -9.69 14.40
CA ARG A 128 7.88 -9.38 14.71
C ARG A 128 7.41 -8.38 13.67
N PRO A 129 6.28 -8.63 12.98
CA PRO A 129 5.63 -7.59 12.22
C PRO A 129 5.37 -6.41 13.16
N LEU A 130 5.47 -5.20 12.64
CA LEU A 130 5.12 -4.02 13.40
C LEU A 130 3.61 -3.99 13.53
N VAL A 131 3.11 -4.33 14.71
CA VAL A 131 1.67 -4.47 14.95
C VAL A 131 1.13 -3.17 15.56
N VAL A 132 0.15 -2.57 14.88
CA VAL A 132 -0.66 -1.48 15.43
C VAL A 132 -1.68 -2.07 16.40
N LEU A 133 -1.59 -1.69 17.67
CA LEU A 133 -2.43 -2.23 18.74
C LEU A 133 -3.54 -1.27 19.16
N ASN A 134 -3.48 0.00 18.77
CA ASN A 134 -4.50 0.98 19.16
C ASN A 134 -4.72 2.05 18.07
N THR A 135 -5.78 2.85 18.26
CA THR A 135 -6.21 3.87 17.29
C THR A 135 -5.73 5.28 17.60
N GLY A 136 -4.79 5.44 18.54
CA GLY A 136 -4.20 6.73 18.88
C GLY A 136 -3.47 7.37 17.70
N ALA A 137 -3.45 8.70 17.65
CA ALA A 137 -2.80 9.46 16.57
C ALA A 137 -1.26 9.39 16.62
N ALA A 138 -0.68 9.16 17.80
CA ALA A 138 0.75 9.11 18.04
C ALA A 138 1.10 8.32 19.32
N GLY A 139 2.38 7.97 19.47
CA GLY A 139 2.91 7.22 20.61
C GLY A 139 3.14 5.74 20.30
N ALA A 140 3.53 4.99 21.34
CA ALA A 140 3.76 3.55 21.23
C ALA A 140 2.49 2.82 20.73
N ASP A 141 2.69 1.73 20.01
CA ASP A 141 1.64 0.84 19.50
C ASP A 141 0.60 1.49 18.54
N THR A 142 0.84 2.73 18.12
CA THR A 142 0.03 3.42 17.09
C THR A 142 0.56 3.16 15.69
N LEU A 143 -0.23 3.46 14.67
CA LEU A 143 0.23 3.43 13.27
C LEU A 143 1.41 4.38 13.05
N ARG A 144 1.37 5.59 13.62
CA ARG A 144 2.48 6.55 13.51
C ARG A 144 3.76 6.00 14.18
N GLY A 145 3.63 5.35 15.33
CA GLY A 145 4.73 4.68 16.01
C GLY A 145 5.33 3.56 15.16
N ALA A 146 4.49 2.70 14.61
CA ALA A 146 4.92 1.61 13.71
C ALA A 146 5.64 2.15 12.47
N ILE A 147 5.11 3.18 11.81
CA ILE A 147 5.77 3.83 10.66
C ILE A 147 7.12 4.43 11.06
N SER A 148 7.21 5.06 12.23
CA SER A 148 8.47 5.60 12.74
C SER A 148 9.51 4.50 12.96
N THR A 149 9.11 3.34 13.48
CA THR A 149 10.02 2.19 13.66
C THR A 149 10.46 1.63 12.32
N ALA A 150 9.53 1.39 11.39
CA ALA A 150 9.85 0.88 10.05
C ALA A 150 10.82 1.82 9.31
N SER A 151 10.62 3.14 9.46
CA SER A 151 11.47 4.15 8.82
C SER A 151 12.93 4.13 9.28
N THR A 152 13.27 3.40 10.35
CA THR A 152 14.64 3.26 10.85
C THR A 152 15.35 1.99 10.40
N ASN A 153 14.66 1.08 9.70
CA ASN A 153 15.16 -0.26 9.43
C ASN A 153 16.09 -0.37 8.20
N GLY A 154 16.26 0.71 7.43
CA GLY A 154 17.20 0.79 6.30
C GLY A 154 16.52 0.68 4.93
N ALA A 155 17.24 0.15 3.93
CA ALA A 155 16.83 0.12 2.52
C ALA A 155 15.83 -1.00 2.18
N GLU A 156 15.35 -1.74 3.17
CA GLU A 156 14.63 -2.99 2.98
C GLU A 156 13.18 -2.88 3.48
N LEU A 157 12.29 -3.73 2.97
CA LEU A 157 10.84 -3.61 3.19
C LEU A 157 10.39 -4.16 4.55
N ASP A 158 9.69 -3.33 5.32
CA ASP A 158 8.95 -3.74 6.53
C ASP A 158 7.47 -4.01 6.27
N ASP A 159 6.86 -4.83 7.12
CA ASP A 159 5.40 -4.98 7.17
C ASP A 159 4.83 -4.39 8.45
N ILE A 160 3.85 -3.51 8.28
CA ILE A 160 3.00 -2.98 9.34
C ILE A 160 1.62 -3.62 9.21
N VAL A 161 1.18 -4.29 10.27
CA VAL A 161 -0.12 -4.98 10.33
C VAL A 161 -0.94 -4.47 11.52
N PHE A 162 -2.22 -4.82 11.56
CA PHE A 162 -3.14 -4.36 12.60
C PHE A 162 -3.59 -5.53 13.47
N LEU A 163 -3.63 -5.32 14.78
CA LEU A 163 -4.02 -6.36 15.72
C LEU A 163 -5.49 -6.76 15.50
N ASN A 164 -5.72 -8.03 15.11
CA ASN A 164 -7.05 -8.52 14.78
C ASN A 164 -8.06 -8.33 15.93
N THR A 165 -7.68 -8.53 17.19
CA THR A 165 -8.61 -8.35 18.32
C THR A 165 -9.07 -6.90 18.51
N VAL A 166 -8.38 -5.92 17.91
CA VAL A 166 -8.72 -4.50 17.97
C VAL A 166 -9.44 -4.05 16.71
N PHE A 167 -9.02 -4.56 15.54
CA PHE A 167 -9.47 -4.13 14.21
C PHE A 167 -10.34 -5.17 13.47
N ASN A 168 -10.89 -6.18 14.17
CA ASN A 168 -11.93 -7.09 13.64
C ASN A 168 -13.34 -6.46 13.59
N THR A 169 -13.46 -5.20 14.01
CA THR A 169 -14.65 -4.37 13.87
C THR A 169 -14.21 -3.01 13.32
N PRO A 170 -15.11 -2.22 12.71
CA PRO A 170 -14.74 -0.92 12.17
C PRO A 170 -14.05 -0.02 13.20
N ARG A 171 -12.89 0.52 12.81
CA ARG A 171 -12.07 1.43 13.59
C ARG A 171 -11.60 2.60 12.73
N THR A 172 -11.47 3.75 13.38
CA THR A 172 -10.90 4.95 12.77
C THR A 172 -9.67 5.37 13.55
N ILE A 173 -8.55 5.53 12.84
CA ILE A 173 -7.36 6.24 13.31
C ILE A 173 -7.49 7.68 12.81
N THR A 174 -7.74 8.60 13.73
CA THR A 174 -7.88 10.02 13.42
C THR A 174 -6.56 10.73 13.69
N LEU A 175 -6.00 11.39 12.68
CA LEU A 175 -4.73 12.13 12.79
C LEU A 175 -4.92 13.45 13.54
N ASP A 176 -3.82 13.93 14.12
CA ASP A 176 -3.71 15.08 15.02
C ASP A 176 -3.22 16.36 14.31
N GLY A 177 -3.43 16.45 13.00
CA GLY A 177 -3.01 17.61 12.19
C GLY A 177 -1.63 17.46 11.54
N THR A 178 -1.02 16.28 11.62
CA THR A 178 0.22 15.95 10.88
C THR A 178 0.03 14.70 10.04
N ASP A 179 0.62 14.68 8.84
CA ASP A 179 0.58 13.52 7.95
C ASP A 179 1.42 12.34 8.47
N LEU A 180 1.12 11.13 8.01
CA LEU A 180 1.93 9.94 8.24
C LEU A 180 3.06 9.91 7.21
N GLN A 181 4.27 10.20 7.66
CA GLN A 181 5.47 10.23 6.81
C GLN A 181 6.07 8.83 6.65
N ILE A 182 6.01 8.28 5.44
CA ILE A 182 6.56 6.97 5.10
C ILE A 182 8.02 7.15 4.68
N ASN A 183 8.92 7.32 5.66
CA ASN A 183 10.34 7.64 5.41
C ASN A 183 11.24 6.42 5.19
N GLY A 184 10.68 5.20 5.24
CA GLY A 184 11.36 3.95 4.90
C GLY A 184 10.50 3.07 3.99
N HIS A 185 11.11 2.03 3.43
CA HIS A 185 10.40 1.11 2.55
C HIS A 185 9.47 0.22 3.37
N MET A 186 8.16 0.20 3.08
CA MET A 186 7.22 -0.60 3.88
C MET A 186 5.92 -0.96 3.17
N ASN A 187 5.27 -2.02 3.64
CA ASN A 187 3.90 -2.37 3.36
C ASN A 187 3.05 -2.09 4.60
N ILE A 188 1.98 -1.32 4.44
CA ILE A 188 0.96 -1.11 5.48
C ILE A 188 -0.27 -1.91 5.08
N ILE A 189 -0.49 -3.02 5.79
CA ILE A 189 -1.46 -4.05 5.45
C ILE A 189 -2.65 -3.95 6.41
N GLY A 190 -3.66 -3.20 6.00
CA GLY A 190 -4.92 -3.07 6.71
C GLY A 190 -5.77 -4.36 6.65
N PRO A 191 -6.66 -4.56 7.63
CA PRO A 191 -7.50 -5.75 7.72
C PRO A 191 -8.57 -5.83 6.62
N ALA A 192 -9.14 -4.68 6.25
CA ALA A 192 -10.05 -4.46 5.11
C ALA A 192 -10.46 -2.99 5.06
N ALA A 193 -10.85 -2.48 3.88
CA ALA A 193 -11.23 -1.08 3.71
C ALA A 193 -12.48 -0.66 4.52
N ASP A 194 -13.39 -1.60 4.82
CA ASP A 194 -14.57 -1.39 5.67
C ASP A 194 -14.29 -1.54 7.18
N LEU A 195 -13.11 -2.08 7.53
CA LEU A 195 -12.68 -2.26 8.93
C LEU A 195 -11.73 -1.17 9.40
N LEU A 196 -10.81 -0.71 8.55
CA LEU A 196 -9.82 0.29 8.92
C LEU A 196 -10.03 1.59 8.15
N THR A 197 -10.35 2.66 8.87
CA THR A 197 -10.32 4.03 8.36
C THR A 197 -9.13 4.79 8.94
N ILE A 198 -8.37 5.48 8.11
CA ILE A 198 -7.33 6.42 8.49
C ILE A 198 -7.79 7.80 8.02
N SER A 199 -8.03 8.69 8.97
CA SER A 199 -8.63 9.99 8.72
C SER A 199 -7.68 11.14 9.01
N GLY A 200 -7.46 12.02 8.03
CA GLY A 200 -6.71 13.28 8.22
C GLY A 200 -7.46 14.33 9.05
N ASN A 201 -8.68 14.02 9.52
CA ASN A 201 -9.54 14.89 10.32
C ASN A 201 -9.85 16.25 9.69
N ASN A 202 -9.76 16.35 8.36
CA ASN A 202 -9.76 17.57 7.56
C ASN A 202 -8.69 18.60 7.95
N ALA A 203 -7.71 18.21 8.76
CA ALA A 203 -6.69 19.07 9.34
C ALA A 203 -5.31 18.86 8.70
N SER A 204 -5.06 17.68 8.13
CA SER A 204 -3.81 17.36 7.44
C SER A 204 -4.04 16.41 6.28
N ARG A 205 -3.03 16.25 5.42
CA ARG A 205 -2.95 15.07 4.57
C ARG A 205 -2.90 13.80 5.40
N VAL A 206 -3.24 12.67 4.79
CA VAL A 206 -3.15 11.38 5.47
C VAL A 206 -1.75 10.78 5.35
N PHE A 207 -1.24 10.62 4.12
CA PHE A 207 0.06 10.00 3.87
C PHE A 207 0.98 10.87 3.01
N PHE A 208 2.27 10.86 3.35
CA PHE A 208 3.33 11.37 2.50
C PHE A 208 4.40 10.30 2.26
N VAL A 209 4.70 10.05 0.98
CA VAL A 209 5.77 9.14 0.54
C VAL A 209 6.88 9.97 -0.12
N PRO A 210 8.05 10.11 0.51
CA PRO A 210 9.19 10.83 -0.07
C PRO A 210 9.79 10.14 -1.30
N SER A 211 10.64 10.87 -2.02
CA SER A 211 11.41 10.32 -3.14
C SER A 211 12.36 9.22 -2.69
N GLY A 212 12.56 8.22 -3.56
CA GLY A 212 13.40 7.06 -3.27
C GLY A 212 12.75 5.99 -2.40
N ILE A 213 11.56 6.22 -1.86
CA ILE A 213 10.84 5.25 -1.02
C ILE A 213 9.92 4.38 -1.87
N THR A 214 9.84 3.09 -1.51
CA THR A 214 8.87 2.14 -2.05
C THR A 214 7.88 1.76 -0.96
N ALA A 215 6.59 1.99 -1.21
CA ALA A 215 5.55 1.70 -0.24
C ALA A 215 4.32 1.01 -0.85
N THR A 216 3.67 0.17 -0.04
CA THR A 216 2.35 -0.39 -0.35
C THR A 216 1.36 0.00 0.74
N LEU A 217 0.19 0.49 0.34
CA LEU A 217 -0.96 0.69 1.22
C LEU A 217 -2.07 -0.26 0.79
N SER A 218 -2.47 -1.18 1.65
CA SER A 218 -3.53 -2.14 1.34
C SER A 218 -4.63 -2.27 2.40
N GLY A 219 -5.84 -2.62 1.98
CA GLY A 219 -6.92 -2.98 2.89
C GLY A 219 -7.38 -1.87 3.84
N MET A 220 -7.46 -0.61 3.37
CA MET A 220 -7.83 0.52 4.22
C MET A 220 -8.67 1.57 3.50
N THR A 221 -9.41 2.36 4.27
CA THR A 221 -10.03 3.62 3.82
C THR A 221 -9.16 4.81 4.25
N ILE A 222 -8.82 5.68 3.30
CA ILE A 222 -8.03 6.91 3.47
C ILE A 222 -8.97 8.09 3.20
N THR A 223 -9.28 8.87 4.23
CA THR A 223 -10.35 9.88 4.14
C THR A 223 -10.11 11.15 4.96
N GLY A 224 -10.90 12.19 4.69
CA GLY A 224 -10.82 13.46 5.41
C GLY A 224 -9.42 14.05 5.39
N GLY A 225 -8.61 13.73 4.38
CA GLY A 225 -7.31 14.32 4.18
C GLY A 225 -7.45 15.72 3.58
N ASN A 226 -6.66 16.66 4.07
CA ASN A 226 -6.62 18.04 3.60
C ASN A 226 -5.18 18.45 3.26
N GLY A 227 -4.91 18.61 1.96
CA GLY A 227 -3.64 19.13 1.44
C GLY A 227 -3.43 20.62 1.73
N ASN A 228 -4.40 21.31 2.34
CA ASN A 228 -4.41 22.76 2.52
C ASN A 228 -4.17 23.45 1.16
N SER A 229 -3.16 24.32 1.08
CA SER A 229 -2.73 24.97 -0.17
C SER A 229 -1.71 24.14 -0.97
N ASP A 230 -1.48 22.89 -0.59
CA ASP A 230 -0.58 21.93 -1.25
C ASP A 230 -1.38 20.81 -1.94
N ASN A 231 -0.68 19.83 -2.51
CA ASN A 231 -1.21 18.74 -3.32
C ASN A 231 -1.41 17.45 -2.50
N GLY A 232 -2.27 16.56 -3.01
CA GLY A 232 -2.47 15.22 -2.49
C GLY A 232 -3.24 15.19 -1.18
N GLY A 233 -4.56 15.36 -1.21
CA GLY A 233 -5.36 15.50 0.03
C GLY A 233 -5.29 14.26 0.90
N GLY A 234 -5.53 13.08 0.30
CA GLY A 234 -5.33 11.81 0.97
C GLY A 234 -3.86 11.44 0.99
N ILE A 235 -3.24 11.41 -0.19
CA ILE A 235 -1.88 10.92 -0.38
C ILE A 235 -1.11 11.87 -1.30
N ILE A 236 0.12 12.22 -0.91
CA ILE A 236 1.12 12.75 -1.83
C ILE A 236 2.27 11.74 -1.96
N ASN A 237 2.65 11.42 -3.20
CA ASN A 237 3.65 10.42 -3.50
C ASN A 237 4.76 10.97 -4.38
N PHE A 238 5.97 11.06 -3.85
CA PHE A 238 7.21 11.33 -4.59
C PHE A 238 8.05 10.06 -4.82
N GLY A 239 7.65 8.93 -4.24
CA GLY A 239 8.32 7.63 -4.38
C GLY A 239 7.58 6.66 -5.33
N THR A 240 7.78 5.38 -5.08
CA THR A 240 7.05 4.29 -5.75
C THR A 240 5.94 3.80 -4.82
N LEU A 241 4.70 4.08 -5.16
CA LEU A 241 3.55 3.73 -4.33
C LEU A 241 2.63 2.75 -5.05
N THR A 242 2.26 1.67 -4.34
CA THR A 242 1.12 0.83 -4.69
C THR A 242 0.00 1.05 -3.68
N VAL A 243 -1.21 1.33 -4.18
CA VAL A 243 -2.44 1.34 -3.36
C VAL A 243 -3.33 0.21 -3.84
N SER A 244 -3.58 -0.77 -2.97
CA SER A 244 -4.36 -1.96 -3.32
C SER A 244 -5.53 -2.21 -2.38
N ASP A 245 -6.64 -2.75 -2.90
CA ASP A 245 -7.78 -3.20 -2.08
C ASP A 245 -8.26 -2.13 -1.07
N SER A 246 -8.17 -0.86 -1.48
CA SER A 246 -8.33 0.31 -0.60
C SER A 246 -9.32 1.32 -1.17
N VAL A 247 -9.79 2.21 -0.31
CA VAL A 247 -10.68 3.32 -0.67
C VAL A 247 -9.99 4.63 -0.34
N VAL A 248 -9.83 5.53 -1.31
CA VAL A 248 -9.38 6.91 -1.07
C VAL A 248 -10.55 7.84 -1.34
N SER A 249 -11.12 8.42 -0.29
CA SER A 249 -12.40 9.13 -0.41
C SER A 249 -12.55 10.38 0.44
N GLY A 250 -13.31 11.36 -0.06
CA GLY A 250 -13.63 12.55 0.73
C GLY A 250 -12.41 13.38 1.13
N ASN A 251 -11.35 13.36 0.32
CA ASN A 251 -10.14 14.13 0.55
C ASN A 251 -10.14 15.41 -0.30
N ASN A 252 -9.45 16.45 0.17
CA ASN A 252 -9.40 17.76 -0.46
C ASN A 252 -7.96 18.28 -0.58
N ALA A 253 -7.60 18.90 -1.71
CA ALA A 253 -6.30 19.54 -1.91
C ALA A 253 -6.33 20.58 -3.05
N ASN A 254 -5.21 21.25 -3.30
CA ASN A 254 -5.08 22.09 -4.49
C ASN A 254 -5.02 21.26 -5.77
N ASN A 255 -4.21 20.21 -5.78
CA ASN A 255 -4.15 19.25 -6.88
C ASN A 255 -4.15 17.82 -6.33
N GLY A 256 -4.66 16.87 -7.11
CA GLY A 256 -4.72 15.48 -6.67
C GLY A 256 -5.57 15.35 -5.41
N GLY A 257 -6.87 15.69 -5.51
CA GLY A 257 -7.76 15.79 -4.35
C GLY A 257 -7.71 14.55 -3.47
N GLY A 258 -7.71 13.36 -4.10
CA GLY A 258 -7.40 12.09 -3.45
C GLY A 258 -5.89 11.85 -3.39
N ILE A 259 -5.26 11.76 -4.57
CA ILE A 259 -3.85 11.38 -4.70
C ILE A 259 -3.12 12.32 -5.67
N GLU A 260 -2.00 12.87 -5.24
CA GLU A 260 -0.97 13.45 -6.12
C GLU A 260 0.19 12.45 -6.22
N ALA A 261 0.59 12.09 -7.44
CA ALA A 261 1.77 11.30 -7.71
C ALA A 261 2.76 12.10 -8.56
N SER A 262 4.00 12.22 -8.07
CA SER A 262 5.14 12.82 -8.77
C SER A 262 6.28 11.84 -9.05
N SER A 263 5.96 10.54 -9.06
CA SER A 263 6.87 9.46 -9.49
C SER A 263 6.02 8.27 -9.96
N THR A 264 6.09 7.10 -9.31
CA THR A 264 5.34 5.91 -9.73
C THR A 264 4.12 5.67 -8.83
N LEU A 265 2.93 5.56 -9.41
CA LEU A 265 1.71 5.16 -8.70
C LEU A 265 1.00 3.98 -9.38
N ASN A 266 0.74 2.92 -8.63
CA ASN A 266 -0.06 1.79 -9.08
C ASN A 266 -1.33 1.65 -8.22
N LEU A 267 -2.49 1.79 -8.85
CA LEU A 267 -3.78 1.54 -8.22
C LEU A 267 -4.31 0.17 -8.64
N ILE A 268 -4.60 -0.69 -7.67
CA ILE A 268 -5.03 -2.07 -7.92
C ILE A 268 -6.27 -2.37 -7.08
N ARG A 269 -7.37 -2.83 -7.71
CA ARG A 269 -8.59 -3.22 -6.96
C ARG A 269 -9.07 -2.16 -5.95
N SER A 270 -8.90 -0.89 -6.28
CA SER A 270 -9.13 0.22 -5.35
C SER A 270 -10.22 1.15 -5.85
N THR A 271 -10.82 1.90 -4.92
CA THR A 271 -11.83 2.92 -5.23
C THR A 271 -11.32 4.30 -4.86
N ILE A 272 -11.29 5.23 -5.82
CA ILE A 272 -10.96 6.63 -5.59
C ILE A 272 -12.23 7.45 -5.82
N ASN A 273 -12.87 7.96 -4.76
CA ASN A 273 -14.17 8.61 -4.92
C ASN A 273 -14.44 9.83 -4.05
N ASN A 274 -15.28 10.73 -4.56
CA ASN A 274 -15.73 11.92 -3.83
C ASN A 274 -14.56 12.79 -3.30
N ASN A 275 -13.42 12.78 -4.00
CA ASN A 275 -12.32 13.67 -3.68
C ASN A 275 -12.43 14.97 -4.46
N VAL A 276 -11.88 16.04 -3.90
CA VAL A 276 -12.00 17.40 -4.44
C VAL A 276 -10.62 18.02 -4.61
N ALA A 277 -10.32 18.50 -5.81
CA ALA A 277 -9.17 19.35 -6.07
C ALA A 277 -9.63 20.77 -6.40
N ASN A 278 -8.97 21.79 -5.84
CA ASN A 278 -9.23 23.18 -6.25
C ASN A 278 -8.85 23.40 -7.72
N PHE A 279 -7.81 22.71 -8.20
CA PHE A 279 -7.26 22.89 -9.52
C PHE A 279 -7.38 21.65 -10.41
N GLN A 280 -6.44 20.70 -10.33
CA GLN A 280 -6.32 19.58 -11.27
C GLN A 280 -6.40 18.22 -10.57
N GLY A 281 -6.96 17.21 -11.26
CA GLY A 281 -7.03 15.84 -10.78
C GLY A 281 -7.88 15.70 -9.52
N GLY A 282 -9.20 15.82 -9.66
CA GLY A 282 -10.11 15.71 -8.51
C GLY A 282 -9.89 14.40 -7.74
N GLY A 283 -9.75 13.29 -8.46
CA GLY A 283 -9.41 11.99 -7.89
C GLY A 283 -7.90 11.79 -7.79
N VAL A 284 -7.26 11.67 -8.95
CA VAL A 284 -5.83 11.36 -9.07
C VAL A 284 -5.17 12.34 -10.03
N ARG A 285 -3.98 12.80 -9.67
CA ARG A 285 -3.09 13.51 -10.57
C ARG A 285 -1.73 12.82 -10.64
N PHE A 286 -1.26 12.65 -11.88
CA PHE A 286 0.10 12.26 -12.22
C PHE A 286 0.81 13.52 -12.73
N PHE A 287 1.82 14.00 -11.99
CA PHE A 287 2.64 15.17 -12.32
C PHE A 287 4.09 14.72 -12.50
N ASP A 288 4.63 14.74 -13.72
CA ASP A 288 5.95 14.15 -14.02
C ASP A 288 6.04 12.68 -13.57
N ALA A 289 4.92 11.96 -13.69
CA ALA A 289 4.71 10.65 -13.08
C ALA A 289 4.21 9.62 -14.08
N SER A 290 4.49 8.35 -13.82
CA SER A 290 3.98 7.21 -14.57
C SER A 290 3.26 6.24 -13.65
N GLY A 291 2.49 5.31 -14.20
CA GLY A 291 1.81 4.34 -13.37
C GLY A 291 0.68 3.57 -14.03
N SER A 292 -0.11 2.90 -13.20
CA SER A 292 -1.24 2.09 -13.66
C SER A 292 -2.47 2.24 -12.78
N ILE A 293 -3.63 2.04 -13.40
CA ILE A 293 -4.95 1.97 -12.77
C ILE A 293 -5.59 0.68 -13.25
N THR A 294 -5.60 -0.34 -12.40
CA THR A 294 -5.99 -1.71 -12.76
C THR A 294 -7.10 -2.21 -11.86
N ASN A 295 -8.15 -2.80 -12.45
CA ASN A 295 -9.30 -3.36 -11.73
C ASN A 295 -9.91 -2.37 -10.73
N SER A 296 -9.87 -1.07 -11.01
CA SER A 296 -10.16 -0.01 -10.04
C SER A 296 -11.32 0.88 -10.50
N THR A 297 -11.93 1.58 -9.55
CA THR A 297 -13.02 2.53 -9.81
C THR A 297 -12.62 3.93 -9.40
N ILE A 298 -12.73 4.90 -10.31
CA ILE A 298 -12.52 6.32 -10.02
C ILE A 298 -13.83 7.05 -10.28
N SER A 299 -14.50 7.53 -9.22
CA SER A 299 -15.85 8.07 -9.36
C SER A 299 -16.24 9.24 -8.48
N GLY A 300 -17.11 10.12 -8.97
CA GLY A 300 -17.63 11.23 -8.16
C GLY A 300 -16.58 12.25 -7.73
N ASN A 301 -15.38 12.24 -8.33
CA ASN A 301 -14.33 13.19 -7.98
C ASN A 301 -14.52 14.51 -8.71
N THR A 302 -14.12 15.62 -8.09
CA THR A 302 -14.36 16.97 -8.59
C THR A 302 -13.07 17.76 -8.69
N ALA A 303 -12.78 18.36 -9.84
CA ALA A 303 -11.73 19.37 -10.00
C ALA A 303 -12.37 20.74 -10.25
N ASN A 304 -12.17 21.72 -9.37
CA ASN A 304 -12.87 23.00 -9.40
C ASN A 304 -12.26 24.03 -10.39
N SER A 305 -11.09 23.75 -10.99
CA SER A 305 -10.47 24.70 -11.94
C SER A 305 -11.36 24.98 -13.14
N THR A 306 -11.30 26.23 -13.59
CA THR A 306 -12.00 26.73 -14.79
C THR A 306 -11.12 26.76 -16.03
N SER A 307 -9.80 26.50 -15.94
CA SER A 307 -8.86 26.63 -17.07
C SER A 307 -8.11 25.36 -17.44
N SER A 308 -7.78 24.49 -16.47
CA SER A 308 -6.99 23.27 -16.68
C SER A 308 -7.41 22.22 -15.67
N ALA A 309 -8.26 21.26 -16.05
CA ALA A 309 -8.83 20.28 -15.11
C ALA A 309 -9.01 18.89 -15.73
N GLY A 310 -8.92 17.89 -14.86
CA GLY A 310 -9.32 16.50 -15.09
C GLY A 310 -10.08 16.08 -13.84
N GLY A 311 -11.39 15.89 -13.95
CA GLY A 311 -12.24 15.63 -12.77
C GLY A 311 -11.87 14.33 -12.06
N GLY A 312 -11.65 13.26 -12.82
CA GLY A 312 -11.26 11.95 -12.31
C GLY A 312 -9.75 11.80 -12.26
N VAL A 313 -9.12 11.77 -13.44
CA VAL A 313 -7.67 11.56 -13.60
C VAL A 313 -7.08 12.68 -14.44
N TYR A 314 -5.96 13.22 -13.99
CA TYR A 314 -5.22 14.24 -14.69
C TYR A 314 -3.75 13.82 -14.82
N VAL A 315 -3.26 13.70 -16.04
CA VAL A 315 -1.88 13.32 -16.35
C VAL A 315 -1.22 14.50 -17.04
N GLU A 316 -0.21 15.07 -16.40
CA GLU A 316 0.67 16.06 -17.02
C GLU A 316 2.13 15.75 -16.73
N SER A 317 3.00 15.98 -17.71
CA SER A 317 4.41 15.76 -17.52
C SER A 317 5.26 16.54 -18.53
N GLY A 318 6.39 17.06 -18.05
CA GLY A 318 7.52 17.58 -18.82
C GLY A 318 8.58 16.52 -19.12
N ILE A 319 8.36 15.26 -18.70
CA ILE A 319 9.18 14.10 -19.03
C ILE A 319 8.36 13.03 -19.78
N ASN A 320 9.03 12.04 -20.36
CA ASN A 320 8.31 10.93 -20.97
C ASN A 320 7.57 10.14 -19.89
N SER A 321 6.25 10.13 -19.96
CA SER A 321 5.38 9.53 -18.94
C SER A 321 4.31 8.67 -19.56
N THR A 322 4.02 7.53 -18.92
CA THR A 322 2.98 6.60 -19.38
C THR A 322 2.05 6.24 -18.23
N VAL A 323 0.75 6.36 -18.46
CA VAL A 323 -0.30 5.87 -17.55
C VAL A 323 -1.13 4.82 -18.27
N GLU A 324 -1.30 3.65 -17.66
CA GLU A 324 -2.15 2.58 -18.19
C GLU A 324 -3.42 2.42 -17.35
N VAL A 325 -4.57 2.40 -18.01
CA VAL A 325 -5.88 2.15 -17.40
C VAL A 325 -6.45 0.86 -17.96
N THR A 326 -6.50 -0.18 -17.14
CA THR A 326 -6.89 -1.53 -17.56
C THR A 326 -7.99 -2.08 -16.66
N ASN A 327 -9.02 -2.69 -17.26
CA ASN A 327 -10.14 -3.33 -16.55
C ASN A 327 -10.78 -2.42 -15.48
N SER A 328 -10.87 -1.12 -15.74
CA SER A 328 -11.22 -0.12 -14.73
C SER A 328 -12.45 0.71 -15.13
N THR A 329 -13.06 1.37 -14.16
CA THR A 329 -14.28 2.17 -14.34
C THR A 329 -14.03 3.60 -13.88
N ILE A 330 -14.13 4.58 -14.78
CA ILE A 330 -13.94 6.00 -14.51
C ILE A 330 -15.25 6.75 -14.82
N VAL A 331 -16.03 7.06 -13.78
CA VAL A 331 -17.41 7.53 -13.96
C VAL A 331 -17.84 8.66 -13.05
N ASN A 332 -18.81 9.47 -13.48
CA ASN A 332 -19.42 10.51 -12.65
C ASN A 332 -18.42 11.54 -12.09
N ASN A 333 -17.25 11.69 -12.72
CA ASN A 333 -16.27 12.67 -12.31
C ASN A 333 -16.57 14.02 -12.96
N ILE A 334 -16.34 15.10 -12.23
CA ILE A 334 -16.80 16.45 -12.53
C ILE A 334 -15.60 17.38 -12.65
N THR A 335 -15.61 18.23 -13.67
CA THR A 335 -14.70 19.39 -13.76
C THR A 335 -15.49 20.68 -13.62
N GLY A 336 -14.85 21.73 -13.09
CA GLY A 336 -15.30 23.11 -12.98
C GLY A 336 -15.17 23.92 -14.28
N SER A 337 -14.54 23.36 -15.31
CA SER A 337 -14.32 24.01 -16.60
C SER A 337 -15.08 23.36 -17.74
N ALA A 338 -15.82 24.17 -18.51
CA ALA A 338 -16.44 23.76 -19.77
C ALA A 338 -15.41 23.51 -20.90
N ALA A 339 -14.15 23.92 -20.73
CA ALA A 339 -13.07 23.77 -21.70
C ALA A 339 -12.19 22.53 -21.45
N THR A 340 -12.57 21.67 -20.49
CA THR A 340 -11.74 20.53 -20.06
C THR A 340 -12.55 19.23 -20.08
N THR A 341 -12.12 18.19 -19.34
CA THR A 341 -12.81 16.89 -19.28
C THR A 341 -13.04 16.47 -17.82
N GLY A 342 -14.23 15.94 -17.54
CA GLY A 342 -14.53 15.38 -16.22
C GLY A 342 -13.81 14.05 -16.00
N GLY A 343 -13.51 13.29 -17.06
CA GLY A 343 -12.94 11.94 -16.97
C GLY A 343 -11.43 11.96 -16.80
N ILE A 344 -10.72 11.62 -17.89
CA ILE A 344 -9.26 11.58 -17.95
C ILE A 344 -8.77 12.71 -18.86
N ARG A 345 -7.81 13.51 -18.38
CA ARG A 345 -7.07 14.49 -19.18
C ARG A 345 -5.60 14.09 -19.25
N THR A 346 -5.02 14.11 -20.45
CA THR A 346 -3.60 13.82 -20.69
C THR A 346 -2.97 15.00 -21.40
N VAL A 347 -1.87 15.52 -20.86
CA VAL A 347 -1.16 16.70 -21.36
C VAL A 347 0.33 16.43 -21.36
N SER A 348 1.00 16.78 -22.46
CA SER A 348 2.45 16.84 -22.52
C SER A 348 2.94 18.28 -22.67
N PHE A 349 4.12 18.57 -22.14
CA PHE A 349 4.87 19.78 -22.44
C PHE A 349 6.07 19.41 -23.30
N ALA A 350 6.25 20.10 -24.44
CA ALA A 350 7.37 19.82 -25.33
C ALA A 350 8.71 19.97 -24.59
N PRO A 351 9.70 19.08 -24.83
CA PRO A 351 9.73 18.04 -25.87
C PRO A 351 9.18 16.66 -25.45
N ALA A 352 8.58 16.54 -24.26
CA ALA A 352 8.16 15.26 -23.74
C ALA A 352 6.93 14.67 -24.44
N SER A 353 6.84 13.33 -24.39
CA SER A 353 5.67 12.57 -24.81
C SER A 353 4.96 11.97 -23.59
N VAL A 354 3.68 12.30 -23.44
CA VAL A 354 2.83 11.77 -22.36
C VAL A 354 1.74 10.94 -22.99
N THR A 355 1.65 9.67 -22.59
CA THR A 355 0.71 8.71 -23.18
C THR A 355 -0.19 8.12 -22.10
N THR A 356 -1.48 8.00 -22.41
CA THR A 356 -2.43 7.26 -21.58
C THR A 356 -3.05 6.13 -22.39
N PHE A 357 -2.79 4.89 -22.00
CA PHE A 357 -3.41 3.72 -22.59
C PHE A 357 -4.68 3.37 -21.82
N ILE A 358 -5.76 3.06 -22.54
CA ILE A 358 -7.02 2.62 -21.94
C ILE A 358 -7.40 1.30 -22.59
N ARG A 359 -7.53 0.24 -21.79
CA ARG A 359 -7.83 -1.12 -22.24
C ARG A 359 -8.97 -1.68 -21.40
N ASN A 360 -9.95 -2.32 -22.05
CA ASN A 360 -11.02 -3.06 -21.38
C ASN A 360 -11.72 -2.27 -20.25
N SER A 361 -11.90 -0.96 -20.42
CA SER A 361 -12.31 -0.05 -19.35
C SER A 361 -13.54 0.76 -19.72
N ILE A 362 -14.29 1.19 -18.71
CA ILE A 362 -15.50 1.99 -18.86
C ILE A 362 -15.20 3.44 -18.48
N ILE A 363 -15.46 4.38 -19.38
CA ILE A 363 -15.38 5.83 -19.12
C ILE A 363 -16.73 6.43 -19.48
N ALA A 364 -17.55 6.75 -18.47
CA ALA A 364 -18.94 7.13 -18.69
C ALA A 364 -19.42 8.19 -17.69
N ASN A 365 -20.43 8.98 -18.07
CA ASN A 365 -21.09 9.95 -17.18
C ASN A 365 -20.16 10.98 -16.51
N ASN A 366 -18.94 11.17 -17.02
CA ASN A 366 -18.08 12.25 -16.54
C ASN A 366 -18.56 13.57 -17.14
N THR A 367 -18.72 14.59 -16.32
CA THR A 367 -19.43 15.82 -16.70
C THR A 367 -18.55 17.05 -16.64
N LEU A 368 -18.73 17.92 -17.63
CA LEU A 368 -18.33 19.32 -17.57
C LEU A 368 -19.39 20.11 -16.80
N PRO A 369 -19.07 21.27 -16.21
CA PRO A 369 -20.11 22.16 -15.72
C PRO A 369 -20.92 22.57 -16.93
N ASN A 370 -22.22 22.33 -16.86
CA ASN A 370 -23.11 22.80 -17.90
C ASN A 370 -23.43 24.28 -17.60
N PRO A 371 -22.97 25.26 -18.41
CA PRO A 371 -23.25 26.68 -18.16
C PRO A 371 -24.75 27.03 -18.21
N SER A 372 -25.62 26.10 -18.64
CA SER A 372 -27.08 26.30 -18.70
C SER A 372 -27.88 25.72 -17.52
N LYS A 373 -27.24 25.15 -16.49
CA LYS A 373 -27.94 24.45 -15.39
C LYS A 373 -27.85 25.11 -14.01
N SER A 374 -27.83 26.44 -13.94
CA SER A 374 -28.25 27.15 -12.72
C SER A 374 -29.78 27.22 -12.55
N GLY A 375 -30.56 26.58 -13.43
CA GLY A 375 -32.02 26.50 -13.27
C GLY A 375 -32.66 25.28 -13.94
N LYS A 376 -33.37 24.50 -13.12
CA LYS A 376 -34.33 23.43 -13.48
C LYS A 376 -33.73 22.08 -13.91
N TRP A 377 -33.77 21.13 -12.97
CA TRP A 377 -33.78 19.70 -13.26
C TRP A 377 -34.94 19.36 -14.21
N ARG A 378 -34.62 19.04 -15.46
CA ARG A 378 -35.52 18.24 -16.31
C ARG A 378 -34.92 16.85 -16.43
N TYR A 379 -35.62 15.86 -15.88
CA TYR A 379 -35.37 14.45 -16.18
C TYR A 379 -35.38 14.28 -17.71
N ARG A 380 -34.21 14.18 -18.34
CA ARG A 380 -34.12 13.61 -19.68
C ARG A 380 -34.10 12.10 -19.46
N ARG A 381 -35.19 11.43 -19.86
CA ARG A 381 -35.24 9.97 -19.97
C ARG A 381 -34.03 9.52 -20.80
N CYS A 382 -33.13 8.75 -20.19
CA CYS A 382 -32.19 7.93 -20.94
C CYS A 382 -33.02 6.94 -21.78
N ILE A 383 -33.10 7.17 -23.08
CA ILE A 383 -33.51 6.14 -24.03
C ILE A 383 -32.28 5.26 -24.21
N PHE A 384 -32.27 4.09 -23.56
CA PHE A 384 -31.32 3.03 -23.88
C PHE A 384 -31.65 2.50 -25.28
N PRO A 385 -30.74 2.58 -26.27
CA PRO A 385 -31.03 2.09 -27.61
C PRO A 385 -30.71 0.59 -27.75
N TRP A 386 -30.92 -0.24 -26.72
CA TRP A 386 -30.81 -1.70 -26.84
C TRP A 386 -31.73 -2.40 -25.84
N LEU A 387 -33.05 -2.32 -26.04
CA LEU A 387 -34.05 -3.26 -25.50
C LEU A 387 -35.38 -3.00 -26.25
N GLN A 388 -35.65 -3.80 -27.29
CA GLN A 388 -36.96 -3.81 -27.96
C GLN A 388 -37.99 -4.50 -27.05
N PHE A 389 -38.64 -3.74 -26.17
CA PHE A 389 -39.89 -4.16 -25.55
C PHE A 389 -41.08 -3.74 -26.40
N SER A 390 -42.06 -4.64 -26.55
CA SER A 390 -43.31 -4.35 -27.24
C SER A 390 -44.11 -3.25 -26.51
N GLU A 391 -44.90 -2.50 -27.25
CA GLU A 391 -45.70 -1.36 -26.74
C GLU A 391 -46.65 -1.75 -25.60
N ARG A 392 -47.04 -3.04 -25.55
CA ARG A 392 -47.87 -3.64 -24.51
C ARG A 392 -47.13 -3.79 -23.17
N GLN A 393 -45.82 -4.05 -23.18
CA GLN A 393 -45.00 -4.13 -21.97
C GLN A 393 -44.69 -2.74 -21.38
N ARG A 394 -44.58 -1.71 -22.22
CA ARG A 394 -44.42 -0.31 -21.77
C ARG A 394 -45.62 0.22 -21.01
N ARG A 395 -46.85 -0.19 -21.38
CA ARG A 395 -48.08 0.24 -20.70
C ARG A 395 -48.22 -0.38 -19.29
N ARG A 396 -47.85 -1.65 -19.12
CA ARG A 396 -47.91 -2.33 -17.80
C ARG A 396 -46.95 -1.75 -16.75
N LEU A 397 -45.81 -1.20 -17.17
CA LEU A 397 -44.85 -0.55 -16.26
C LEU A 397 -45.28 0.85 -15.81
N LEU A 398 -46.12 1.54 -16.60
CA LEU A 398 -46.65 2.88 -16.24
C LEU A 398 -47.86 2.82 -15.29
N GLU A 399 -48.56 1.69 -15.22
CA GLU A 399 -49.69 1.50 -14.30
C GLU A 399 -49.26 1.21 -12.85
N PHE A 400 -48.01 0.78 -12.64
CA PHE A 400 -47.47 0.49 -11.29
C PHE A 400 -47.00 1.74 -10.50
N HIS A 401 -47.08 2.95 -11.06
CA HIS A 401 -46.60 4.19 -10.44
C HIS A 401 -47.69 5.26 -10.22
N ARG A 402 -48.98 4.91 -10.36
CA ARG A 402 -50.10 5.79 -9.99
C ARG A 402 -50.84 5.21 -8.79
N GLY A 403 -50.33 5.45 -7.59
CA GLY A 403 -51.12 5.37 -6.36
C GLY A 403 -52.25 6.44 -6.35
N PRO A 404 -53.39 6.20 -5.67
CA PRO A 404 -54.59 7.01 -5.82
C PRO A 404 -54.51 8.28 -4.98
N ASN A 405 -54.20 9.42 -5.58
CA ASN A 405 -54.43 10.73 -4.97
C ASN A 405 -55.91 11.14 -5.14
N LYS A 406 -56.76 10.77 -4.17
CA LYS A 406 -58.09 11.38 -4.00
C LYS A 406 -57.91 12.83 -3.51
N ARG A 407 -58.07 13.81 -4.40
CA ARG A 407 -58.32 15.20 -4.00
C ARG A 407 -59.80 15.32 -3.61
N GLN A 408 -60.08 15.69 -2.36
CA GLN A 408 -61.40 16.12 -1.92
C GLN A 408 -61.80 17.46 -2.59
N PRO A 409 -63.08 17.67 -2.94
CA PRO A 409 -63.55 18.96 -3.42
C PRO A 409 -63.88 19.90 -2.25
N THR A 410 -63.38 21.14 -2.31
CA THR A 410 -63.72 22.23 -1.40
C THR A 410 -65.12 22.80 -1.71
N PRO A 411 -65.89 23.28 -0.70
CA PRO A 411 -67.24 23.78 -0.93
C PRO A 411 -67.24 25.23 -1.45
N ARG A 412 -68.18 25.53 -2.35
CA ARG A 412 -68.48 26.89 -2.86
C ARG A 412 -69.08 27.77 -1.75
N PRO A 413 -68.80 29.08 -1.71
CA PRO A 413 -69.45 30.00 -0.79
C PRO A 413 -70.86 30.38 -1.30
N ALA A 414 -71.83 30.39 -0.39
CA ALA A 414 -73.19 30.87 -0.65
C ALA A 414 -73.21 32.39 -0.87
N ARG A 415 -73.99 32.85 -1.86
CA ARG A 415 -74.48 34.23 -1.95
C ARG A 415 -75.94 34.24 -1.48
N LYS A 416 -76.22 35.21 -0.60
CA LYS A 416 -77.50 35.67 0.00
C LYS A 416 -78.78 34.92 -0.38
#